data_AF-A0A8T5QYN1-F1
#
_entry.id   AF-A0A8T5QYN1-F1
#
_cell.length_a   1.000
_cell.length_b   1.000
_cell.length_c   1.000
_cell.angle_alpha   90.00
_cell.angle_beta   90.00
_cell.angle_gamma   90.00
#
_symmetry.space_group_name_H-M   'P 1'
#
loop_
_entity.id
_entity.type
_entity.pdbx_description
1 polymer ?
#
loop_
_entity_poly.entity_id
_entity_poly.type
_entity_poly.pdbx_seq_one_letter_code
_entity_poly.pdbx_strand_id
1 'polypeptide(L)'
;MDIDNFLKKEDSISIISNPNYQTIPFQNENFHEIEDKEGIITFIDGGNTEIFSSLNFNLSFIRIASCTYDNNKLKEMKKEEHLILITTEVENNTLYYKPSLFTSEFELVKELPRIDAKDSSISNGIIYGEISKVVDITRRLLEIEFSEKVNSKNIILDGNLKSENNLIKEALKNKNIYALSKTNRLFTNNGDALTVYLNKIASKLGKNKWFYYPLITPNENEPNIIVSKLHQSSKHIFKIEFNKEFNPELINILSKNSIDPVFLGYPYGLVMVDKLARVTNNEKEYFKFKYLSKMKNKEELTQYLNTINAHEILDNIL
;
A
#
# COMPACT_ATOMS: atom_id res chain seq x y z
N MET A 1 24.71 28.88 8.83
CA MET A 1 24.12 27.79 9.64
C MET A 1 24.92 26.55 9.30
N ASP A 2 25.65 26.00 10.26
CA ASP A 2 26.64 24.94 10.02
C ASP A 2 25.94 23.58 9.97
N ILE A 3 26.01 22.90 8.81
CA ILE A 3 25.39 21.59 8.59
C ILE A 3 25.98 20.54 9.55
N ASP A 4 27.23 20.71 9.96
CA ASP A 4 27.91 19.73 10.83
C ASP A 4 27.38 19.74 12.26
N ASN A 5 26.80 20.86 12.72
CA ASN A 5 26.14 20.94 14.03
C ASN A 5 24.70 20.38 14.00
N PHE A 6 24.08 20.25 12.83
CA PHE A 6 22.78 19.59 12.69
C PHE A 6 22.89 18.08 12.97
N LEU A 7 24.02 17.46 12.61
CA LEU A 7 24.22 16.01 12.61
C LEU A 7 24.67 15.39 13.96
N LYS A 8 24.83 16.19 15.02
CA LYS A 8 25.48 15.79 16.29
C LYS A 8 24.53 15.58 17.48
N LYS A 9 23.21 15.62 17.27
CA LYS A 9 22.26 15.38 18.37
C LYS A 9 22.12 13.89 18.64
N GLU A 10 22.10 13.52 19.92
CA GLU A 10 21.79 12.15 20.34
C GLU A 10 20.27 11.96 20.32
N ASP A 11 19.80 10.99 19.52
CA ASP A 11 18.40 10.60 19.49
C ASP A 11 18.10 9.49 20.49
N SER A 12 16.96 9.59 21.16
CA SER A 12 16.56 8.63 22.19
C SER A 12 15.32 7.81 21.82
N ILE A 13 14.43 8.35 20.98
CA ILE A 13 13.19 7.69 20.55
C ILE A 13 12.85 8.06 19.09
N SER A 14 11.99 7.25 18.45
CA SER A 14 11.29 7.65 17.23
C SER A 14 10.14 8.60 17.53
N ILE A 15 9.81 9.51 16.62
CA ILE A 15 8.56 10.26 16.61
C ILE A 15 7.56 9.59 15.67
N ILE A 16 6.39 9.24 16.20
CA ILE A 16 5.24 8.77 15.44
C ILE A 16 4.04 9.63 15.85
N SER A 17 3.42 10.29 14.87
CA SER A 17 2.39 11.30 15.11
C SER A 17 1.00 10.74 15.47
N ASN A 18 0.86 9.43 15.63
CA ASN A 18 -0.42 8.80 15.93
C ASN A 18 -0.45 8.41 17.42
N PRO A 19 -1.47 8.86 18.17
CA PRO A 19 -1.57 8.64 19.62
C PRO A 19 -1.75 7.17 20.00
N ASN A 20 -2.08 6.30 19.04
CA ASN A 20 -2.21 4.86 19.22
C ASN A 20 -0.86 4.12 19.22
N TYR A 21 0.26 4.83 19.17
CA TYR A 21 1.59 4.25 19.29
C TYR A 21 2.31 4.81 20.50
N GLN A 22 2.80 3.90 21.35
CA GLN A 22 3.78 4.24 22.36
C GLN A 22 5.18 3.94 21.81
N THR A 23 6.04 4.95 21.75
CA THR A 23 7.40 4.82 21.22
C THR A 23 8.33 4.21 22.27
N ILE A 24 9.18 3.28 21.86
CA ILE A 24 10.15 2.62 22.75
C ILE A 24 11.51 3.32 22.61
N PRO A 25 12.24 3.60 23.71
CA PRO A 25 13.61 4.09 23.66
C PRO A 25 14.52 3.21 22.81
N PHE A 26 15.47 3.82 22.10
CA PHE A 26 16.43 3.07 21.31
C PHE A 26 17.32 2.20 22.21
N GLN A 27 17.41 0.92 21.88
CA GLN A 27 18.22 -0.07 22.61
C GLN A 27 19.03 -0.89 21.61
N ASN A 28 20.29 -1.19 21.95
CA ASN A 28 21.18 -1.93 21.04
C ASN A 28 20.70 -3.38 20.86
N GLU A 29 20.04 -3.94 21.87
CA GLU A 29 19.49 -5.30 21.92
C GLU A 29 18.33 -5.49 20.92
N ASN A 30 17.71 -4.40 20.47
CA ASN A 30 16.64 -4.44 19.48
C ASN A 30 17.17 -4.57 18.03
N PHE A 31 18.49 -4.52 17.82
CA PHE A 31 19.11 -4.82 16.55
C PHE A 31 19.36 -6.32 16.40
N HIS A 32 18.68 -6.93 15.45
CA HIS A 32 18.81 -8.34 15.11
C HIS A 32 19.52 -8.48 13.76
N GLU A 33 20.47 -9.40 13.68
CA GLU A 33 21.13 -9.73 12.40
C GLU A 33 20.21 -10.58 11.54
N ILE A 34 20.28 -10.38 10.23
CA ILE A 34 19.48 -11.16 9.28
C ILE A 34 20.36 -12.25 8.67
N GLU A 35 19.86 -13.46 8.65
CA GLU A 35 20.47 -14.59 7.96
C GLU A 35 19.62 -14.93 6.74
N ASP A 36 20.22 -15.28 5.60
CA ASP A 36 19.42 -15.65 4.43
C ASP A 36 18.82 -17.05 4.64
N LYS A 37 17.49 -17.15 4.52
CA LYS A 37 16.78 -18.41 4.72
C LYS A 37 15.98 -18.81 3.48
N GLU A 38 15.87 -20.12 3.30
CA GLU A 38 14.96 -20.76 2.35
C GLU A 38 13.52 -20.76 2.88
N GLY A 39 12.57 -20.67 1.96
CA GLY A 39 11.16 -20.65 2.30
C GLY A 39 10.27 -20.22 1.14
N ILE A 40 8.98 -20.39 1.37
CA ILE A 40 7.92 -19.93 0.48
C ILE A 40 7.48 -18.54 0.93
N ILE A 41 7.33 -17.61 0.00
CA ILE A 41 6.85 -16.24 0.24
C ILE A 41 5.98 -15.80 -0.93
N THR A 42 4.93 -15.04 -0.64
CA THR A 42 4.00 -14.52 -1.64
C THR A 42 3.91 -13.02 -1.52
N PHE A 43 4.05 -12.34 -2.65
CA PHE A 43 3.91 -10.91 -2.77
C PHE A 43 2.58 -10.59 -3.43
N ILE A 44 1.93 -9.50 -3.01
CA ILE A 44 0.66 -9.04 -3.57
C ILE A 44 0.74 -7.52 -3.75
N ASP A 45 0.25 -7.06 -4.89
CA ASP A 45 0.06 -5.64 -5.16
C ASP A 45 -1.17 -5.42 -6.03
N GLY A 46 -1.70 -4.21 -6.01
CA GLY A 46 -2.84 -3.77 -6.78
C GLY A 46 -2.54 -2.50 -7.55
N GLY A 47 -2.99 -2.45 -8.80
CA GLY A 47 -2.99 -1.25 -9.62
C GLY A 47 -4.40 -0.90 -10.05
N ASN A 48 -4.67 0.39 -10.21
CA ASN A 48 -5.94 0.87 -10.74
C ASN A 48 -5.72 1.99 -11.76
N THR A 49 -6.68 2.14 -12.65
CA THR A 49 -6.76 3.29 -13.55
C THR A 49 -8.19 3.77 -13.66
N GLU A 50 -8.36 5.09 -13.64
CA GLU A 50 -9.64 5.73 -13.84
C GLU A 50 -9.97 5.78 -15.34
N ILE A 51 -11.13 5.24 -15.71
CA ILE A 51 -11.65 5.26 -17.08
C ILE A 51 -12.51 6.50 -17.30
N PHE A 52 -13.46 6.73 -16.39
CA PHE A 52 -14.36 7.88 -16.38
C PHE A 52 -14.57 8.36 -14.95
N SER A 53 -14.69 9.66 -14.76
CA SER A 53 -15.01 10.26 -13.47
C SER A 53 -15.91 11.47 -13.64
N SER A 54 -16.88 11.59 -12.74
CA SER A 54 -17.75 12.74 -12.58
C SER A 54 -17.97 12.98 -11.08
N LEU A 55 -18.69 14.03 -10.73
CA LEU A 55 -19.03 14.29 -9.33
C LEU A 55 -19.88 13.18 -8.68
N ASN A 56 -20.68 12.46 -9.46
CA ASN A 56 -21.66 11.49 -8.96
C ASN A 56 -21.33 10.03 -9.29
N PHE A 57 -20.32 9.78 -10.13
CA PHE A 57 -19.83 8.42 -10.35
C PHE A 57 -18.34 8.37 -10.70
N ASN A 58 -17.73 7.21 -10.46
CA ASN A 58 -16.40 6.88 -10.92
C ASN A 58 -16.40 5.48 -11.51
N LEU A 59 -15.87 5.35 -12.71
CA LEU A 59 -15.61 4.07 -13.34
C LEU A 59 -14.10 3.87 -13.44
N SER A 60 -13.61 2.85 -12.76
CA SER A 60 -12.20 2.49 -12.72
C SER A 60 -12.00 1.01 -13.07
N PHE A 61 -10.83 0.68 -13.57
CA PHE A 61 -10.36 -0.69 -13.71
C PHE A 61 -9.30 -0.98 -12.66
N ILE A 62 -9.40 -2.14 -12.00
CA ILE A 62 -8.47 -2.62 -10.99
C ILE A 62 -7.90 -3.97 -11.40
N ARG A 63 -6.60 -4.12 -11.20
CA ARG A 63 -5.89 -5.38 -11.32
C ARG A 63 -5.13 -5.65 -10.03
N ILE A 64 -5.40 -6.81 -9.42
CA ILE A 64 -4.64 -7.35 -8.31
C ILE A 64 -3.76 -8.48 -8.85
N ALA A 65 -2.49 -8.50 -8.44
CA ALA A 65 -1.55 -9.55 -8.85
C ALA A 65 -0.86 -10.15 -7.62
N SER A 66 -0.49 -11.43 -7.72
CA SER A 66 0.41 -12.08 -6.78
C SER A 66 1.50 -12.87 -7.48
N CYS A 67 2.63 -12.98 -6.80
CA CYS A 67 3.75 -13.85 -7.18
C CYS A 67 4.18 -14.66 -5.95
N THR A 68 4.17 -15.98 -6.08
CA THR A 68 4.66 -16.90 -5.06
C THR A 68 6.04 -17.41 -5.46
N TYR A 69 6.99 -17.26 -4.53
CA TYR A 69 8.35 -17.75 -4.66
C TYR A 69 8.60 -18.87 -3.66
N ASP A 70 9.34 -19.87 -4.11
CA ASP A 70 9.82 -20.98 -3.30
C ASP A 70 11.33 -21.03 -3.46
N ASN A 71 12.06 -20.70 -2.40
CA ASN A 71 13.53 -20.62 -2.41
C ASN A 71 14.06 -19.71 -3.52
N ASN A 72 13.44 -18.54 -3.66
CA ASN A 72 13.77 -17.55 -4.69
C ASN A 72 13.50 -17.98 -6.15
N LYS A 73 12.72 -19.04 -6.36
CA LYS A 73 12.25 -19.45 -7.69
C LYS A 73 10.76 -19.18 -7.80
N LEU A 74 10.36 -18.53 -8.90
CA LEU A 74 8.95 -18.26 -9.16
C LEU A 74 8.18 -19.57 -9.31
N LYS A 75 7.15 -19.76 -8.49
CA LYS A 75 6.33 -20.96 -8.45
C LYS A 75 4.96 -20.72 -9.07
N GLU A 76 4.36 -19.59 -8.79
CA GLU A 76 3.00 -19.26 -9.23
C GLU A 76 2.85 -17.75 -9.42
N MET A 77 2.08 -17.38 -10.42
CA MET A 77 1.56 -16.02 -10.59
C MET A 77 0.04 -16.10 -10.71
N LYS A 78 -0.67 -15.22 -10.02
CA LYS A 78 -2.11 -15.06 -10.18
C LYS A 78 -2.43 -13.61 -10.46
N LYS A 79 -3.53 -13.37 -11.19
CA LYS A 79 -4.09 -12.05 -11.40
C LYS A 79 -5.60 -12.10 -11.31
N GLU A 80 -6.20 -11.03 -10.80
CA GLU A 80 -7.64 -10.82 -10.74
C GLU A 80 -7.94 -9.40 -11.21
N GLU A 81 -8.91 -9.27 -12.11
CA GLU A 81 -9.21 -8.03 -12.81
C GLU A 81 -10.69 -7.70 -12.65
N HIS A 82 -10.98 -6.46 -12.26
CA HIS A 82 -12.33 -5.99 -12.01
C HIS A 82 -12.54 -4.60 -12.57
N LEU A 83 -13.76 -4.37 -13.03
CA LEU A 83 -14.28 -3.02 -13.23
C LEU A 83 -15.02 -2.60 -11.98
N ILE A 84 -14.82 -1.37 -11.55
CA ILE A 84 -15.48 -0.80 -10.39
C ILE A 84 -16.27 0.41 -10.84
N LEU A 85 -17.56 0.36 -10.59
CA LEU A 85 -18.43 1.52 -10.66
C LEU A 85 -18.73 1.97 -9.24
N ILE A 86 -18.39 3.21 -8.94
CA ILE A 86 -18.76 3.88 -7.71
C ILE A 86 -19.84 4.88 -8.08
N THR A 87 -20.98 4.84 -7.39
CA THR A 87 -22.05 5.82 -7.56
C THR A 87 -22.33 6.54 -6.25
N THR A 88 -22.84 7.76 -6.33
CA THR A 88 -23.36 8.47 -5.16
C THR A 88 -24.77 8.01 -4.81
N GLU A 89 -25.01 7.80 -3.53
CA GLU A 89 -26.34 7.58 -2.94
C GLU A 89 -26.60 8.62 -1.86
N VAL A 90 -27.84 9.11 -1.75
CA VAL A 90 -28.23 10.03 -0.69
C VAL A 90 -29.30 9.37 0.18
N GLU A 91 -29.01 9.23 1.47
CA GLU A 91 -29.96 8.72 2.46
C GLU A 91 -29.93 9.64 3.69
N ASN A 92 -31.10 10.10 4.14
CA ASN A 92 -31.24 10.97 5.31
C ASN A 92 -30.33 12.20 5.29
N ASN A 93 -30.17 12.83 4.12
CA ASN A 93 -29.29 13.99 3.89
C ASN A 93 -27.78 13.70 4.08
N THR A 94 -27.40 12.43 4.13
CA THR A 94 -26.01 11.97 4.10
C THR A 94 -25.69 11.42 2.72
N LEU A 95 -24.56 11.86 2.16
CA LEU A 95 -24.04 11.41 0.88
C LEU A 95 -23.12 10.21 1.12
N TYR A 96 -23.33 9.13 0.38
CA TYR A 96 -22.52 7.93 0.41
C TYR A 96 -21.96 7.62 -0.98
N TYR A 97 -20.81 6.97 -1.01
CA TYR A 97 -20.24 6.34 -2.20
C TYR A 97 -20.48 4.84 -2.12
N LYS A 98 -21.14 4.28 -3.14
CA LYS A 98 -21.47 2.86 -3.23
C LYS A 98 -20.62 2.20 -4.32
N PRO A 99 -19.62 1.38 -3.96
CA PRO A 99 -18.81 0.65 -4.93
C PRO A 99 -19.46 -0.67 -5.33
N SER A 100 -19.46 -0.96 -6.63
CA SER A 100 -19.94 -2.21 -7.22
C SER A 100 -18.89 -2.78 -8.16
N LEU A 101 -18.58 -4.07 -7.99
CA LEU A 101 -17.57 -4.80 -8.74
C LEU A 101 -18.20 -5.57 -9.89
N PHE A 102 -17.56 -5.47 -11.06
CA PHE A 102 -17.99 -6.11 -12.29
C PHE A 102 -16.83 -6.87 -12.93
N THR A 103 -17.16 -7.93 -13.66
CA THR A 103 -16.21 -8.59 -14.57
C THR A 103 -15.84 -7.66 -15.72
N SER A 104 -14.79 -8.01 -16.47
CA SER A 104 -14.42 -7.32 -17.71
C SER A 104 -15.52 -7.30 -18.78
N GLU A 105 -16.56 -8.14 -18.63
CA GLU A 105 -17.74 -8.19 -19.49
C GLU A 105 -18.98 -7.52 -18.91
N PHE A 106 -18.82 -6.73 -17.84
CA PHE A 106 -19.87 -5.94 -17.20
C PHE A 106 -20.91 -6.77 -16.44
N GLU A 107 -20.54 -7.97 -16.02
CA GLU A 107 -21.38 -8.79 -15.14
C GLU A 107 -21.09 -8.43 -13.69
N LEU A 108 -22.15 -8.16 -12.90
CA LEU A 108 -22.01 -7.83 -11.49
C LEU A 108 -21.41 -9.02 -10.73
N VAL A 109 -20.28 -8.80 -10.08
CA VAL A 109 -19.62 -9.79 -9.22
C VAL A 109 -20.15 -9.67 -7.80
N LYS A 110 -20.09 -8.47 -7.23
CA LYS A 110 -20.59 -8.16 -5.90
C LYS A 110 -20.71 -6.66 -5.69
N GLU A 111 -21.54 -6.29 -4.73
CA GLU A 111 -21.53 -4.94 -4.16
C GLU A 111 -20.64 -4.91 -2.92
N LEU A 112 -20.00 -3.76 -2.70
CA LEU A 112 -19.22 -3.50 -1.49
C LEU A 112 -20.00 -2.62 -0.50
N PRO A 113 -19.56 -2.57 0.77
CA PRO A 113 -20.09 -1.60 1.72
C PRO A 113 -19.96 -0.18 1.20
N ARG A 114 -21.02 0.62 1.41
CA ARG A 114 -20.97 2.05 1.10
C ARG A 114 -20.06 2.79 2.08
N ILE A 115 -19.45 3.87 1.61
CA ILE A 115 -18.57 4.74 2.41
C ILE A 115 -19.23 6.10 2.54
N ASP A 116 -19.32 6.65 3.76
CA ASP A 116 -19.80 8.01 3.99
C ASP A 116 -18.85 9.00 3.29
N ALA A 117 -19.38 9.90 2.47
CA ALA A 117 -18.57 10.90 1.77
C ALA A 117 -17.82 11.85 2.73
N LYS A 118 -18.21 11.92 4.01
CA LYS A 118 -17.49 12.66 5.07
C LYS A 118 -16.51 11.81 5.86
N ASP A 119 -16.38 10.51 5.59
CA ASP A 119 -15.42 9.63 6.27
C ASP A 119 -14.01 10.25 6.23
N SER A 120 -13.36 10.35 7.38
CA SER A 120 -12.08 11.03 7.55
C SER A 120 -10.92 10.39 6.78
N SER A 121 -11.08 9.15 6.32
CA SER A 121 -10.11 8.49 5.44
C SER A 121 -10.14 9.02 4.00
N ILE A 122 -11.23 9.68 3.60
CA ILE A 122 -11.36 10.25 2.24
C ILE A 122 -11.59 11.76 2.24
N SER A 123 -12.13 12.33 3.33
CA SER A 123 -12.43 13.76 3.45
C SER A 123 -11.29 14.56 4.10
N ASN A 124 -11.24 15.85 3.80
CA ASN A 124 -10.30 16.81 4.43
C ASN A 124 -11.11 17.89 5.17
N GLY A 125 -11.70 17.55 6.31
CA GLY A 125 -12.47 18.50 7.12
C GLY A 125 -13.90 18.73 6.61
N ILE A 126 -14.17 19.90 6.02
CA ILE A 126 -15.54 20.35 5.68
C ILE A 126 -16.00 19.84 4.29
N ILE A 127 -15.05 19.46 3.44
CA ILE A 127 -15.31 19.06 2.04
C ILE A 127 -15.57 17.55 1.98
N TYR A 128 -16.55 17.13 1.19
CA TYR A 128 -16.76 15.71 0.86
C TYR A 128 -15.48 15.10 0.26
N GLY A 129 -15.18 13.86 0.63
CA GLY A 129 -14.04 13.12 0.12
C GLY A 129 -14.16 12.84 -1.38
N GLU A 130 -13.03 12.76 -2.04
CA GLU A 130 -13.00 12.48 -3.47
C GLU A 130 -13.38 11.02 -3.75
N ILE A 131 -14.26 10.81 -4.75
CA ILE A 131 -14.71 9.48 -5.15
C ILE A 131 -13.54 8.57 -5.60
N SER A 132 -12.45 9.16 -6.12
CA SER A 132 -11.22 8.46 -6.50
C SER A 132 -10.55 7.77 -5.30
N LYS A 133 -10.60 8.35 -4.10
CA LYS A 133 -10.06 7.72 -2.88
C LYS A 133 -10.85 6.47 -2.47
N VAL A 134 -12.12 6.38 -2.85
CA VAL A 134 -12.93 5.17 -2.64
C VAL A 134 -12.46 4.04 -3.55
N VAL A 135 -11.91 4.35 -4.74
CA VAL A 135 -11.24 3.36 -5.61
C VAL A 135 -10.02 2.79 -4.90
N ASP A 136 -9.19 3.63 -4.27
CA ASP A 136 -8.01 3.17 -3.51
C ASP A 136 -8.38 2.30 -2.31
N ILE A 137 -9.42 2.67 -1.56
CA ILE A 137 -9.93 1.84 -0.46
C ILE A 137 -10.41 0.49 -1.00
N THR A 138 -11.17 0.51 -2.09
CA THR A 138 -11.67 -0.70 -2.73
C THR A 138 -10.53 -1.60 -3.21
N ARG A 139 -9.51 -1.03 -3.86
CA ARG A 139 -8.30 -1.73 -4.28
C ARG A 139 -7.64 -2.44 -3.10
N ARG A 140 -7.43 -1.72 -1.99
CA ARG A 140 -6.76 -2.27 -0.81
C ARG A 140 -7.57 -3.39 -0.18
N LEU A 141 -8.90 -3.27 -0.12
CA LEU A 141 -9.78 -4.35 0.34
C LEU A 141 -9.64 -5.59 -0.54
N LEU A 142 -9.57 -5.42 -1.86
CA LEU A 142 -9.36 -6.52 -2.80
C LEU A 142 -7.99 -7.18 -2.66
N GLU A 143 -6.91 -6.43 -2.42
CA GLU A 143 -5.58 -7.00 -2.11
C GLU A 143 -5.63 -7.90 -0.86
N ILE A 144 -6.32 -7.42 0.19
CA ILE A 144 -6.48 -8.14 1.46
C ILE A 144 -7.36 -9.37 1.29
N GLU A 145 -8.42 -9.32 0.48
CA GLU A 145 -9.23 -10.49 0.15
C GLU A 145 -8.44 -11.48 -0.71
N PHE A 146 -7.66 -10.99 -1.67
CA PHE A 146 -6.84 -11.82 -2.54
C PHE A 146 -5.79 -12.62 -1.77
N SER A 147 -5.31 -12.09 -0.64
CA SER A 147 -4.39 -12.80 0.26
C SER A 147 -4.96 -14.11 0.82
N GLU A 148 -6.28 -14.30 0.84
CA GLU A 148 -6.90 -15.56 1.28
C GLU A 148 -6.94 -16.61 0.17
N LYS A 149 -6.82 -16.17 -1.10
CA LYS A 149 -6.86 -17.03 -2.28
C LYS A 149 -5.48 -17.60 -2.64
N VAL A 150 -4.43 -17.20 -1.94
CA VAL A 150 -3.04 -17.67 -2.14
C VAL A 150 -2.67 -18.70 -1.09
N ASN A 151 -1.97 -19.77 -1.51
CA ASN A 151 -1.56 -20.85 -0.62
C ASN A 151 -0.16 -20.56 -0.05
N SER A 152 -0.05 -19.56 0.82
CA SER A 152 1.19 -19.18 1.50
C SER A 152 0.91 -18.65 2.90
N LYS A 153 1.78 -18.99 3.86
CA LYS A 153 1.76 -18.42 5.22
C LYS A 153 2.50 -17.08 5.31
N ASN A 154 3.38 -16.83 4.37
CA ASN A 154 4.29 -15.69 4.33
C ASN A 154 3.80 -14.75 3.22
N ILE A 155 2.99 -13.76 3.58
CA ILE A 155 2.36 -12.84 2.63
C ILE A 155 2.86 -11.42 2.89
N ILE A 156 3.38 -10.79 1.84
CA ILE A 156 3.83 -9.40 1.83
C ILE A 156 2.99 -8.59 0.84
N LEU A 157 2.31 -7.55 1.33
CA LEU A 157 1.68 -6.54 0.47
C LEU A 157 2.68 -5.42 0.14
N ASP A 158 2.60 -4.80 -1.04
CA ASP A 158 3.25 -3.50 -1.24
C ASP A 158 2.53 -2.43 -0.41
N GLY A 159 3.29 -1.45 0.09
CA GLY A 159 2.77 -0.32 0.86
C GLY A 159 2.68 -0.55 2.37
N ASN A 160 1.61 -0.06 2.99
CA ASN A 160 1.41 0.00 4.45
C ASN A 160 0.17 -0.77 4.87
N LEU A 161 0.19 -1.43 6.03
CA LEU A 161 -1.00 -1.99 6.66
C LEU A 161 -1.81 -0.91 7.39
N LYS A 162 -1.14 0.11 7.93
CA LYS A 162 -1.81 1.20 8.61
C LYS A 162 -2.79 1.90 7.66
N SER A 163 -4.03 2.04 8.11
CA SER A 163 -5.09 2.76 7.41
C SER A 163 -5.95 3.48 8.43
N GLU A 164 -6.49 4.65 8.09
CA GLU A 164 -7.50 5.32 8.91
C GLU A 164 -8.92 4.82 8.61
N ASN A 165 -9.11 4.10 7.50
CA ASN A 165 -10.42 3.58 7.09
C ASN A 165 -10.78 2.30 7.87
N ASN A 166 -11.96 2.30 8.48
CA ASN A 166 -12.42 1.20 9.33
C ASN A 166 -12.66 -0.12 8.57
N LEU A 167 -13.08 -0.07 7.29
CA LEU A 167 -13.27 -1.29 6.49
C LEU A 167 -11.93 -2.01 6.28
N ILE A 168 -10.86 -1.26 6.02
CA ILE A 168 -9.51 -1.83 5.87
C ILE A 168 -9.02 -2.39 7.20
N LYS A 169 -9.21 -1.66 8.32
CA LYS A 169 -8.85 -2.15 9.66
C LYS A 169 -9.57 -3.46 9.99
N GLU A 170 -10.87 -3.54 9.70
CA GLU A 170 -11.68 -4.73 9.91
C GLU A 170 -11.20 -5.91 9.05
N ALA A 171 -10.97 -5.68 7.75
CA ALA A 171 -10.45 -6.69 6.85
C ALA A 171 -9.08 -7.24 7.30
N LEU A 172 -8.27 -6.44 7.99
CA LEU A 172 -6.95 -6.82 8.49
C LEU A 172 -6.97 -7.53 9.86
N LYS A 173 -8.02 -7.34 10.68
CA LYS A 173 -8.05 -7.72 12.11
C LYS A 173 -7.64 -9.17 12.40
N ASN A 174 -7.98 -10.10 11.51
CA ASN A 174 -7.74 -11.52 11.72
C ASN A 174 -6.69 -12.14 10.78
N LYS A 175 -5.90 -11.33 10.08
CA LYS A 175 -4.96 -11.83 9.08
C LYS A 175 -3.51 -11.66 9.52
N ASN A 176 -2.70 -12.68 9.29
CA ASN A 176 -1.25 -12.61 9.49
C ASN A 176 -0.59 -12.18 8.17
N ILE A 177 -0.59 -10.88 7.93
CA ILE A 177 -0.06 -10.26 6.71
C ILE A 177 1.00 -9.25 7.11
N TYR A 178 2.02 -9.15 6.27
CA TYR A 178 3.04 -8.14 6.35
C TYR A 178 2.86 -7.15 5.20
N ALA A 179 3.29 -5.90 5.37
CA ALA A 179 3.45 -4.98 4.25
C ALA A 179 4.84 -4.36 4.28
N LEU A 180 5.41 -4.10 3.11
CA LEU A 180 6.70 -3.44 2.98
C LEU A 180 6.54 -2.14 2.20
N SER A 181 7.03 -1.05 2.78
CA SER A 181 7.01 0.27 2.15
C SER A 181 8.37 0.70 1.65
N LYS A 182 8.43 1.05 0.35
CA LYS A 182 9.59 1.63 -0.35
C LYS A 182 10.08 2.93 0.30
N THR A 183 9.14 3.75 0.76
CA THR A 183 9.39 5.06 1.38
C THR A 183 8.77 5.14 2.77
N ASN A 184 9.48 5.72 3.72
CA ASN A 184 8.96 5.97 5.06
C ASN A 184 9.31 7.39 5.51
N ARG A 185 8.39 8.01 6.26
CA ARG A 185 8.55 9.32 6.89
C ARG A 185 8.55 9.16 8.40
N LEU A 186 9.49 8.35 8.88
CA LEU A 186 9.72 8.16 10.31
C LEU A 186 10.88 9.04 10.75
N PHE A 187 10.67 9.78 11.83
CA PHE A 187 11.64 10.71 12.37
C PHE A 187 12.12 10.27 13.75
N THR A 188 13.25 10.78 14.18
CA THR A 188 13.70 10.72 15.58
C THR A 188 13.19 11.92 16.37
N ASN A 189 13.39 11.93 17.69
CA ASN A 189 13.02 13.06 18.54
C ASN A 189 13.77 14.38 18.23
N ASN A 190 14.89 14.33 17.51
CA ASN A 190 15.56 15.55 17.04
C ASN A 190 15.21 15.95 15.61
N GLY A 191 14.29 15.23 14.95
CA GLY A 191 13.86 15.51 13.58
C GLY A 191 14.73 14.88 12.49
N ASP A 192 15.67 14.01 12.85
CA ASP A 192 16.46 13.25 11.89
C ASP A 192 15.62 12.12 11.27
N ALA A 193 15.99 11.67 10.06
CA ALA A 193 15.39 10.50 9.45
C ALA A 193 15.74 9.24 10.26
N LEU A 194 14.72 8.52 10.75
CA LEU A 194 14.90 7.33 11.60
C LEU A 194 15.79 6.27 10.94
N THR A 195 15.61 6.05 9.64
CA THR A 195 16.41 5.08 8.87
C THR A 195 17.89 5.44 8.84
N VAL A 196 18.22 6.73 8.72
CA VAL A 196 19.60 7.22 8.75
C VAL A 196 20.20 7.01 10.14
N TYR A 197 19.45 7.35 11.18
CA TYR A 197 19.89 7.17 12.57
C TYR A 197 20.18 5.71 12.92
N LEU A 198 19.21 4.81 12.66
CA LEU A 198 19.38 3.38 12.96
C LEU A 198 20.52 2.75 12.17
N ASN A 199 20.73 3.16 10.91
CA ASN A 199 21.86 2.67 10.12
C ASN A 199 23.22 3.07 10.68
N LYS A 200 23.34 4.28 11.25
CA LYS A 200 24.57 4.74 11.93
C LYS A 200 24.87 3.85 13.13
N ILE A 201 23.85 3.53 13.95
CA ILE A 201 24.02 2.63 15.11
C ILE A 201 24.39 1.22 14.65
N ALA A 202 23.64 0.64 13.70
CA ALA A 202 23.92 -0.69 13.18
C ALA A 202 25.36 -0.81 12.66
N SER A 203 25.85 0.21 11.94
CA SER A 203 27.24 0.25 11.45
C SER A 203 28.26 0.26 12.60
N LYS A 204 28.01 1.01 13.69
CA LYS A 204 28.86 0.98 14.89
C LYS A 204 28.85 -0.38 15.59
N LEU A 205 27.72 -1.10 15.53
CA LEU A 205 27.57 -2.45 16.07
C LEU A 205 28.11 -3.54 15.13
N GLY A 206 28.69 -3.19 13.98
CA GLY A 206 29.20 -4.14 12.99
C GLY A 206 28.12 -4.90 12.21
N LYS A 207 26.87 -4.42 12.23
CA LYS A 207 25.73 -5.08 11.59
C LYS A 207 25.49 -4.54 10.17
N ASN A 208 25.72 -5.38 9.18
CA ASN A 208 25.56 -5.00 7.76
C ASN A 208 24.16 -5.26 7.21
N LYS A 209 23.50 -6.30 7.72
CA LYS A 209 22.15 -6.74 7.34
C LYS A 209 21.37 -6.96 8.63
N TRP A 210 20.30 -6.20 8.84
CA TRP A 210 19.69 -6.12 10.16
C TRP A 210 18.22 -5.73 10.09
N PHE A 211 17.47 -6.09 11.12
CA PHE A 211 16.18 -5.47 11.42
C PHE A 211 16.17 -4.95 12.85
N TYR A 212 15.43 -3.87 13.06
CA TYR A 212 15.22 -3.24 14.36
C TYR A 212 13.79 -3.50 14.82
N TYR A 213 13.64 -4.23 15.92
CA TYR A 213 12.36 -4.53 16.55
C TYR A 213 12.56 -4.89 18.04
N PRO A 214 11.70 -4.42 18.95
CA PRO A 214 10.55 -3.54 18.72
C PRO A 214 10.94 -2.04 18.62
N LEU A 215 10.19 -1.28 17.82
CA LEU A 215 10.29 0.19 17.71
C LEU A 215 9.21 0.91 18.54
N ILE A 216 8.05 0.27 18.65
CA ILE A 216 6.81 0.80 19.22
C ILE A 216 6.05 -0.31 19.92
N THR A 217 5.15 0.10 20.82
CA THR A 217 4.02 -0.71 21.27
C THR A 217 2.75 -0.12 20.64
N PRO A 218 2.11 -0.82 19.69
CA PRO A 218 0.83 -0.39 19.12
C PRO A 218 -0.33 -0.63 20.10
N ASN A 219 -1.34 0.23 20.05
CA ASN A 219 -2.66 -0.07 20.62
C ASN A 219 -3.38 -1.15 19.80
N GLU A 220 -4.51 -1.64 20.31
CA GLU A 220 -5.32 -2.65 19.64
C GLU A 220 -5.70 -2.24 18.21
N ASN A 221 -5.48 -3.13 17.24
CA ASN A 221 -5.73 -2.98 15.80
C ASN A 221 -4.76 -2.08 15.02
N GLU A 222 -3.69 -1.56 15.62
CA GLU A 222 -2.61 -0.88 14.89
C GLU A 222 -1.49 -1.88 14.54
N PRO A 223 -0.87 -1.78 13.35
CA PRO A 223 0.26 -2.64 12.99
C PRO A 223 1.49 -2.37 13.85
N ASN A 224 2.23 -3.42 14.17
CA ASN A 224 3.61 -3.31 14.62
C ASN A 224 4.50 -2.81 13.47
N ILE A 225 5.62 -2.18 13.82
CA ILE A 225 6.58 -1.63 12.85
C ILE A 225 7.98 -2.23 13.09
N ILE A 226 8.59 -2.68 12.00
CA ILE A 226 9.99 -3.11 11.90
C ILE A 226 10.71 -2.17 10.93
N VAL A 227 11.94 -1.80 11.24
CA VAL A 227 12.83 -1.12 10.29
C VAL A 227 13.93 -2.08 9.89
N SER A 228 14.15 -2.29 8.59
CA SER A 228 15.04 -3.35 8.12
C SER A 228 15.94 -2.92 6.96
N LYS A 229 17.20 -3.33 7.02
CA LYS A 229 18.16 -3.30 5.93
C LYS A 229 18.39 -4.73 5.43
N LEU A 230 17.69 -5.08 4.36
CA LEU A 230 17.62 -6.44 3.82
C LEU A 230 18.85 -6.87 3.01
N HIS A 231 19.77 -5.95 2.69
CA HIS A 231 21.01 -6.30 1.98
C HIS A 231 22.18 -5.40 2.41
N GLN A 232 23.35 -6.01 2.61
CA GLN A 232 24.56 -5.35 3.13
C GLN A 232 24.97 -4.09 2.34
N SER A 233 24.97 -4.20 1.01
CA SER A 233 25.38 -3.13 0.09
C SER A 233 24.23 -2.20 -0.32
N SER A 234 23.01 -2.43 0.17
CA SER A 234 21.89 -1.54 -0.15
C SER A 234 22.03 -0.21 0.58
N LYS A 235 21.65 0.87 -0.11
CA LYS A 235 21.48 2.20 0.49
C LYS A 235 20.07 2.38 1.08
N HIS A 236 19.18 1.41 0.87
CA HIS A 236 17.78 1.49 1.22
C HIS A 236 17.50 0.72 2.50
N ILE A 237 16.63 1.30 3.32
CA ILE A 237 16.16 0.74 4.59
C ILE A 237 14.65 0.90 4.58
N PHE A 238 13.97 -0.20 4.82
CA PHE A 238 12.53 -0.32 4.60
C PHE A 238 11.78 -0.36 5.91
N LYS A 239 10.53 0.10 5.85
CA LYS A 239 9.55 -0.09 6.91
C LYS A 239 8.72 -1.31 6.57
N ILE A 240 8.62 -2.23 7.52
CA ILE A 240 7.78 -3.43 7.43
C ILE A 240 6.73 -3.35 8.55
N GLU A 241 5.47 -3.60 8.19
CA GLU A 241 4.35 -3.57 9.12
C GLU A 241 3.71 -4.96 9.24
N PHE A 242 3.20 -5.33 10.42
CA PHE A 242 2.48 -6.59 10.65
C PHE A 242 1.42 -6.46 11.75
N ASN A 243 0.29 -7.18 11.63
CA ASN A 243 -0.87 -7.01 12.53
C ASN A 243 -1.02 -8.08 13.63
N LYS A 244 -0.32 -9.22 13.51
CA LYS A 244 -0.44 -10.34 14.44
C LYS A 244 0.90 -10.66 15.10
N GLU A 245 1.43 -11.85 14.84
CA GLU A 245 2.63 -12.35 15.48
C GLU A 245 3.84 -12.06 14.62
N PHE A 246 4.90 -11.58 15.27
CA PHE A 246 6.18 -11.38 14.63
C PHE A 246 6.80 -12.73 14.27
N ASN A 247 7.08 -12.94 12.99
CA ASN A 247 7.82 -14.08 12.46
C ASN A 247 9.19 -13.62 11.95
N PRO A 248 10.27 -13.76 12.73
CA PRO A 248 11.60 -13.34 12.29
C PRO A 248 12.10 -14.12 11.07
N GLU A 249 11.63 -15.36 10.86
CA GLU A 249 12.02 -16.16 9.70
C GLU A 249 11.57 -15.52 8.38
N LEU A 250 10.45 -14.79 8.40
CA LEU A 250 9.97 -14.08 7.21
C LEU A 250 10.98 -13.03 6.73
N ILE A 251 11.61 -12.31 7.66
CA ILE A 251 12.63 -11.28 7.33
C ILE A 251 13.85 -11.95 6.69
N ASN A 252 14.24 -13.12 7.19
CA ASN A 252 15.33 -13.93 6.65
C ASN A 252 15.02 -14.44 5.22
N ILE A 253 13.79 -14.88 4.95
CA ILE A 253 13.34 -15.27 3.60
C ILE A 253 13.28 -14.05 2.67
N LEU A 254 12.77 -12.92 3.17
CA LEU A 254 12.63 -11.67 2.44
C LEU A 254 13.99 -11.10 2.02
N SER A 255 15.00 -11.21 2.88
CA SER A 255 16.39 -10.86 2.59
C SER A 255 16.95 -11.63 1.39
N LYS A 256 16.72 -12.96 1.33
CA LYS A 256 17.12 -13.78 0.17
C LYS A 256 16.42 -13.32 -1.13
N ASN A 257 15.21 -12.77 -1.02
CA ASN A 257 14.46 -12.18 -2.13
C ASN A 257 14.93 -10.75 -2.50
N SER A 258 15.91 -10.18 -1.82
CA SER A 258 16.31 -8.78 -1.93
C SER A 258 17.71 -8.59 -2.54
N ILE A 259 18.17 -9.55 -3.35
CA ILE A 259 19.52 -9.60 -3.93
C ILE A 259 19.59 -9.13 -5.40
N ASP A 260 18.48 -8.65 -5.97
CA ASP A 260 18.43 -8.22 -7.37
C ASP A 260 19.30 -6.97 -7.60
N PRO A 261 20.28 -6.99 -8.52
CA PRO A 261 21.14 -5.85 -8.78
C PRO A 261 20.41 -4.58 -9.27
N VAL A 262 19.25 -4.73 -9.92
CA VAL A 262 18.47 -3.59 -10.44
C VAL A 262 17.90 -2.74 -9.31
N PHE A 263 17.49 -3.38 -8.21
CA PHE A 263 17.04 -2.68 -7.01
C PHE A 263 17.52 -3.39 -5.74
N LEU A 264 18.82 -3.25 -5.49
CA LEU A 264 19.49 -3.97 -4.41
C LEU A 264 18.89 -3.66 -3.03
N GLY A 265 18.54 -4.70 -2.28
CA GLY A 265 17.88 -4.62 -0.99
C GLY A 265 16.36 -4.54 -1.03
N TYR A 266 15.74 -4.32 -2.20
CA TYR A 266 14.29 -4.37 -2.34
C TYR A 266 13.84 -5.74 -2.86
N PRO A 267 12.79 -6.36 -2.29
CA PRO A 267 12.34 -7.67 -2.73
C PRO A 267 11.90 -7.66 -4.20
N TYR A 268 12.54 -8.47 -5.06
CA TYR A 268 12.17 -8.49 -6.47
C TYR A 268 10.76 -9.05 -6.70
N GLY A 269 10.25 -9.84 -5.75
CA GLY A 269 8.86 -10.29 -5.79
C GLY A 269 7.87 -9.13 -5.77
N LEU A 270 8.16 -8.06 -5.01
CA LEU A 270 7.36 -6.83 -5.03
C LEU A 270 7.53 -6.06 -6.35
N VAL A 271 8.75 -6.02 -6.92
CA VAL A 271 8.97 -5.44 -8.26
C VAL A 271 8.14 -6.17 -9.32
N MET A 272 8.01 -7.50 -9.20
CA MET A 272 7.25 -8.31 -10.14
C MET A 272 5.75 -8.05 -10.01
N VAL A 273 5.19 -8.03 -8.80
CA VAL A 273 3.75 -7.76 -8.63
C VAL A 273 3.37 -6.34 -8.99
N ASP A 274 4.22 -5.34 -8.72
CA ASP A 274 4.03 -3.95 -9.18
C ASP A 274 3.91 -3.88 -10.71
N LYS A 275 4.81 -4.58 -11.42
CA LYS A 275 4.75 -4.68 -12.89
C LYS A 275 3.48 -5.39 -13.39
N LEU A 276 3.09 -6.48 -12.73
CA LEU A 276 1.91 -7.26 -13.13
C LEU A 276 0.61 -6.52 -12.83
N ALA A 277 0.53 -5.81 -11.71
CA ALA A 277 -0.67 -5.08 -11.26
C ALA A 277 -0.87 -3.77 -12.02
N ARG A 278 0.20 -3.21 -12.59
CA ARG A 278 0.14 -1.98 -13.38
C ARG A 278 -0.84 -2.09 -14.54
N VAL A 279 -1.68 -1.07 -14.68
CA VAL A 279 -2.59 -0.89 -15.81
C VAL A 279 -2.03 0.21 -16.70
N THR A 280 -1.87 -0.08 -17.99
CA THR A 280 -1.29 0.83 -18.97
C THR A 280 -2.33 1.80 -19.54
N ASN A 281 -1.87 2.90 -20.12
CA ASN A 281 -2.74 3.85 -20.82
C ASN A 281 -3.47 3.21 -22.01
N ASN A 282 -2.83 2.25 -22.70
CA ASN A 282 -3.48 1.52 -23.80
C ASN A 282 -4.65 0.67 -23.30
N GLU A 283 -4.52 0.05 -22.13
CA GLU A 283 -5.61 -0.70 -21.50
C GLU A 283 -6.73 0.23 -21.04
N LYS A 284 -6.39 1.38 -20.45
CA LYS A 284 -7.36 2.44 -20.12
C LYS A 284 -8.18 2.83 -21.35
N GLU A 285 -7.51 3.17 -22.46
CA GLU A 285 -8.18 3.56 -23.70
C GLU A 285 -9.02 2.41 -24.28
N TYR A 286 -8.52 1.17 -24.25
CA TYR A 286 -9.30 0.00 -24.67
C TYR A 286 -10.61 -0.12 -23.88
N PHE A 287 -10.57 -0.05 -22.55
CA PHE A 287 -11.80 -0.10 -21.74
C PHE A 287 -12.70 1.09 -22.02
N LYS A 288 -12.14 2.30 -22.14
CA LYS A 288 -12.89 3.50 -22.51
C LYS A 288 -13.68 3.30 -23.80
N PHE A 289 -13.03 2.82 -24.87
CA PHE A 289 -13.69 2.50 -26.14
C PHE A 289 -14.72 1.37 -26.00
N LYS A 290 -14.39 0.29 -25.28
CA LYS A 290 -15.31 -0.83 -25.03
C LYS A 290 -16.61 -0.35 -24.37
N TYR A 291 -16.51 0.47 -23.32
CA TYR A 291 -17.68 1.05 -22.65
C TYR A 291 -18.48 1.97 -23.57
N LEU A 292 -17.83 2.92 -24.24
CA LEU A 292 -18.50 3.85 -25.15
C LEU A 292 -19.21 3.11 -26.29
N SER A 293 -18.67 2.00 -26.77
CA SER A 293 -19.29 1.19 -27.84
C SER A 293 -20.60 0.52 -27.42
N LYS A 294 -20.75 0.18 -26.13
CA LYS A 294 -21.96 -0.46 -25.58
C LYS A 294 -22.99 0.54 -25.05
N MET A 295 -22.61 1.81 -24.85
CA MET A 295 -23.50 2.84 -24.35
C MET A 295 -24.44 3.39 -25.43
N LYS A 296 -25.73 3.47 -25.09
CA LYS A 296 -26.77 4.02 -25.97
C LYS A 296 -26.85 5.54 -25.96
N ASN A 297 -26.55 6.20 -24.82
CA ASN A 297 -26.69 7.65 -24.65
C ASN A 297 -25.35 8.33 -24.34
N LYS A 298 -24.54 8.58 -25.37
CA LYS A 298 -23.19 9.17 -25.24
C LYS A 298 -23.21 10.65 -24.89
N GLU A 299 -24.25 11.37 -25.31
CA GLU A 299 -24.39 12.81 -25.08
C GLU A 299 -24.59 13.12 -23.60
N GLU A 300 -25.43 12.33 -22.92
CA GLU A 300 -25.67 12.45 -21.48
C GLU A 300 -24.39 12.18 -20.66
N LEU A 301 -23.62 11.14 -21.00
CA LEU A 301 -22.33 10.89 -20.35
C LEU A 301 -21.40 12.10 -20.46
N THR A 302 -21.33 12.72 -21.65
CA THR A 302 -20.44 13.86 -21.90
C THR A 302 -20.78 15.04 -20.98
N GLN A 303 -22.07 15.28 -20.68
CA GLN A 303 -22.50 16.31 -19.74
C GLN A 303 -21.97 16.05 -18.32
N TYR A 304 -22.01 14.80 -17.86
CA TYR A 304 -21.48 14.44 -16.54
C TYR A 304 -19.94 14.51 -16.48
N LEU A 305 -19.22 14.05 -17.51
CA LEU A 305 -17.76 14.15 -17.55
C LEU A 305 -17.28 15.61 -17.51
N ASN A 306 -18.05 16.51 -18.13
CA ASN A 306 -17.74 17.95 -18.12
C ASN A 306 -17.80 18.62 -16.74
N THR A 307 -18.37 17.96 -15.72
CA THR A 307 -18.40 18.48 -14.34
C THR A 307 -17.02 18.52 -13.67
N ILE A 308 -16.06 17.73 -14.14
CA ILE A 308 -14.67 17.65 -13.60
C ILE A 308 -13.62 18.10 -14.65
N ASN A 309 -13.94 18.03 -15.95
CA ASN A 309 -13.01 18.27 -17.08
C ASN A 309 -12.42 19.69 -17.23
N ALA A 310 -12.74 20.66 -16.37
CA ALA A 310 -12.04 21.95 -16.42
C ALA A 310 -10.51 21.79 -16.24
N HIS A 311 -10.08 20.74 -15.53
CA HIS A 311 -8.66 20.42 -15.31
C HIS A 311 -7.97 19.84 -16.56
N GLU A 312 -8.59 18.90 -17.29
CA GLU A 312 -8.00 18.32 -18.51
C GLU A 312 -7.84 19.34 -19.65
N ILE A 313 -8.71 20.35 -19.72
CA ILE A 313 -8.60 21.45 -20.70
C ILE A 313 -7.41 22.37 -20.35
N LEU A 314 -7.16 22.63 -19.06
CA LEU A 314 -6.05 23.46 -18.61
C LEU A 314 -4.69 22.75 -18.79
N ASP A 315 -4.63 21.45 -18.52
CA ASP A 315 -3.41 20.64 -18.67
C ASP A 315 -2.95 20.47 -20.14
N ASN A 316 -3.85 20.70 -21.11
CA ASN A 316 -3.53 20.70 -22.54
C ASN A 316 -3.21 22.10 -23.11
N ILE A 317 -3.35 23.16 -22.31
CA ILE A 317 -3.07 24.56 -22.72
C ILE A 317 -1.70 25.06 -22.21
N LEU A 318 -1.04 24.33 -21.31
CA LEU A 318 0.30 24.62 -20.76
C LEU A 318 1.38 23.67 -21.28
#